data_AF-A0A3N5ADL4-F1
#
_entry.id   AF-A0A3N5ADL4-F1
#
_cell.length_a   1.000
_cell.length_b   1.000
_cell.length_c   1.000
_cell.angle_alpha   90.00
_cell.angle_beta   90.00
_cell.angle_gamma   90.00
#
_symmetry.space_group_name_H-M   'P 1'
#
loop_
_entity.id
_entity.type
_entity.pdbx_description
1 polymer ?
#
loop_
_entity_poly.entity_id
_entity_poly.type
_entity_poly.pdbx_seq_one_letter_code
_entity_poly.pdbx_strand_id
1 'polypeptide(L)'
;MAAAPCSVREAKQILLAAAELARVTAVEVAAAMVAGTLGMPMPVRIERALRRSLEAARAPHRPGAVQTVGIRPSRLRTEEVLSRLRGCQARLAAAPTDPGTLRAMDDVAYTLCVLMGRPSTHQAVLAAEEHLSAAPE
;
A
#
# COMPACT_ATOMS: atom_id res chain seq x y z
N MET A 1 10.86 23.51 4.29
CA MET A 1 11.17 22.29 5.07
C MET A 1 10.31 21.14 4.59
N ALA A 2 10.94 20.09 4.03
CA ALA A 2 10.29 18.83 3.66
C ALA A 2 9.86 18.08 4.94
N ALA A 3 8.63 18.32 5.41
CA ALA A 3 8.18 17.82 6.71
C ALA A 3 7.83 16.30 6.72
N ALA A 4 7.97 15.62 5.59
CA ALA A 4 8.01 14.16 5.44
C ALA A 4 8.39 13.85 3.98
N PRO A 5 9.10 12.76 3.68
CA PRO A 5 9.04 12.18 2.33
C PRO A 5 7.60 11.72 2.10
N CYS A 6 6.80 12.57 1.47
CA CYS A 6 5.43 12.27 1.07
C CYS A 6 5.33 12.45 -0.44
N SER A 7 4.63 11.53 -1.09
CA SER A 7 4.32 11.63 -2.50
C SER A 7 3.41 12.83 -2.78
N VAL A 8 3.39 13.31 -4.02
CA VAL A 8 2.48 14.39 -4.47
C VAL A 8 1.01 14.02 -4.18
N ARG A 9 0.67 12.73 -4.28
CA ARG A 9 -0.67 12.22 -3.97
C ARG A 9 -1.02 12.35 -2.49
N GLU A 10 -0.10 11.97 -1.61
CA GLU A 10 -0.29 12.08 -0.15
C GLU A 10 -0.38 13.55 0.27
N ALA A 11 0.47 14.42 -0.27
CA ALA A 11 0.40 15.85 -0.03
C ALA A 11 -0.97 16.43 -0.44
N LYS A 12 -1.49 16.03 -1.62
CA LYS A 12 -2.83 16.44 -2.08
C LYS A 12 -3.94 15.96 -1.13
N GLN A 13 -3.87 14.72 -0.66
CA GLN A 13 -4.87 14.15 0.26
C GLN A 13 -4.86 14.86 1.62
N ILE A 14 -3.68 15.15 2.17
CA ILE A 14 -3.54 15.89 3.43
C ILE A 14 -4.12 17.30 3.30
N LEU A 15 -3.90 17.99 2.18
CA LEU A 15 -4.46 19.32 1.92
C LEU A 15 -5.99 19.29 1.80
N LEU A 16 -6.54 18.29 1.10
CA LEU A 16 -7.99 18.13 0.97
C LEU A 16 -8.65 17.83 2.33
N ALA A 17 -8.07 16.92 3.12
CA ALA A 17 -8.56 16.60 4.45
C ALA A 17 -8.51 17.81 5.40
N ALA A 18 -7.43 18.61 5.33
CA ALA A 18 -7.31 19.83 6.11
C ALA A 18 -8.37 20.88 5.71
N ALA A 19 -8.66 20.99 4.42
CA ALA A 19 -9.69 21.89 3.88
C ALA A 19 -11.09 21.50 4.38
N GLU A 20 -11.44 20.21 4.33
CA GLU A 20 -12.69 19.69 4.88
C GLU A 20 -12.83 19.96 6.38
N LEU A 21 -11.78 19.68 7.17
CA LEU A 21 -11.75 19.91 8.61
C LEU A 21 -11.88 21.39 8.99
N ALA A 22 -11.31 22.29 8.18
CA ALA A 22 -11.41 23.73 8.39
C ALA A 22 -12.65 24.36 7.73
N ARG A 23 -13.46 23.57 7.00
CA ARG A 23 -14.60 24.01 6.19
C ARG A 23 -14.27 25.17 5.24
N VAL A 24 -13.13 25.06 4.58
CA VAL A 24 -12.62 26.00 3.58
C VAL A 24 -12.22 25.24 2.33
N THR A 25 -11.88 25.94 1.26
CA THR A 25 -11.36 25.32 0.04
C THR A 25 -9.89 24.94 0.21
N ALA A 26 -9.43 23.93 -0.53
CA ALA A 26 -8.02 23.54 -0.54
C ALA A 26 -7.10 24.67 -1.05
N VAL A 27 -7.63 25.56 -1.90
CA VAL A 27 -6.92 26.74 -2.39
C VAL A 27 -6.65 27.73 -1.26
N GLU A 28 -7.61 27.97 -0.36
CA GLU A 28 -7.43 28.85 0.80
C GLU A 28 -6.41 28.28 1.79
N VAL A 29 -6.42 26.95 2.00
CA VAL A 29 -5.40 26.28 2.84
C VAL A 29 -4.01 26.42 2.22
N ALA A 30 -3.88 26.18 0.91
CA ALA A 30 -2.61 26.31 0.20
C ALA A 30 -2.09 27.76 0.20
N ALA A 31 -2.95 28.75 -0.04
CA ALA A 31 -2.61 30.15 0.02
C ALA A 31 -2.13 30.56 1.42
N ALA A 32 -2.81 30.08 2.48
CA ALA A 32 -2.42 30.35 3.86
C ALA A 32 -1.07 29.70 4.22
N MET A 33 -0.77 28.50 3.68
CA MET A 33 0.54 27.87 3.83
C MET A 33 1.64 28.66 3.12
N VAL A 34 1.42 29.11 1.89
CA VAL A 34 2.36 29.94 1.14
C VAL A 34 2.62 31.26 1.86
N ALA A 35 1.57 31.93 2.34
CA ALA A 35 1.70 33.13 3.16
C ALA A 35 2.52 32.86 4.44
N GLY A 36 2.32 31.71 5.08
CA GLY A 36 3.13 31.23 6.21
C GLY A 36 4.62 31.10 5.90
N THR A 37 4.98 30.63 4.69
CA THR A 37 6.39 30.58 4.27
C THR A 37 7.05 31.95 4.10
N LEU A 38 6.23 32.98 3.88
CA LEU A 38 6.65 34.38 3.80
C LEU A 38 6.63 35.08 5.18
N GLY A 39 6.40 34.33 6.27
CA GLY A 39 6.37 34.85 7.64
C GLY A 39 5.02 35.41 8.09
N MET A 40 3.96 35.27 7.28
CA MET A 40 2.63 35.73 7.67
C MET A 40 1.96 34.72 8.63
N PRO A 41 1.26 35.20 9.68
CA PRO A 41 0.59 34.30 10.61
C PRO A 41 -0.56 33.56 9.89
N MET A 42 -0.57 32.23 10.04
CA MET A 42 -1.63 31.40 9.46
C MET A 42 -2.89 31.45 10.35
N PRO A 43 -4.11 31.47 9.77
CA PRO A 43 -5.32 31.40 10.57
C PRO A 43 -5.35 30.12 11.43
N VAL A 44 -5.59 30.28 12.73
CA VAL A 44 -5.53 29.19 13.75
C VAL A 44 -6.37 27.97 13.36
N ARG A 45 -7.53 28.17 12.73
CA ARG A 45 -8.40 27.08 12.25
C ARG A 45 -7.72 26.21 11.18
N ILE A 46 -7.01 26.85 10.24
CA ILE A 46 -6.31 26.18 9.15
C ILE A 46 -5.08 25.47 9.72
N GLU A 47 -4.38 26.10 10.65
CA GLU A 47 -3.22 25.51 11.31
C GLU A 47 -3.58 24.26 12.11
N ARG A 48 -4.65 24.33 12.91
CA ARG A 48 -5.14 23.18 13.67
C ARG A 48 -5.62 22.05 12.77
N ALA A 49 -6.34 22.36 11.69
CA ALA A 49 -6.82 21.36 10.73
C ALA A 49 -5.67 20.67 9.99
N LEU A 50 -4.67 21.44 9.55
CA LEU A 50 -3.48 20.91 8.89
C LEU A 50 -2.67 20.03 9.84
N ARG A 51 -2.45 20.48 11.08
CA ARG A 51 -1.73 19.70 12.10
C ARG A 51 -2.42 18.37 12.38
N ARG A 52 -3.75 18.37 12.57
CA ARG A 52 -4.55 17.13 12.76
C ARG A 52 -4.48 16.20 11.56
N SER A 53 -4.49 16.75 10.35
CA SER A 53 -4.40 15.94 9.11
C SER A 53 -3.01 15.31 8.96
N LEU A 54 -1.95 16.06 9.31
CA LEU A 54 -0.57 15.54 9.33
C LEU A 54 -0.39 14.49 10.42
N GLU A 55 -0.95 14.69 11.62
CA GLU A 55 -0.93 13.71 12.71
C GLU A 55 -1.68 12.44 12.31
N ALA A 56 -2.84 12.55 11.64
CA ALA A 56 -3.59 11.42 11.11
C ALA A 56 -2.81 10.67 10.01
N ALA A 57 -2.11 11.38 9.13
CA ALA A 57 -1.26 10.78 8.11
C ALA A 57 0.00 10.11 8.68
N ARG A 58 0.52 10.62 9.81
CA ARG A 58 1.68 10.07 10.53
C ARG A 58 1.33 8.95 11.49
N ALA A 59 0.08 8.87 11.95
CA ALA A 59 -0.37 7.78 12.79
C ALA A 59 -0.07 6.45 12.07
N PRO A 60 0.52 5.46 12.77
CA PRO A 60 0.88 4.21 12.14
C PRO A 60 -0.34 3.62 11.45
N HIS A 61 -0.22 3.43 10.14
CA HIS A 61 -1.19 2.72 9.33
C HIS A 61 -1.54 1.42 10.06
N ARG A 62 -2.83 1.23 10.38
CA ARG A 62 -3.31 -0.09 10.79
C ARG A 62 -2.87 -1.08 9.72
N PRO A 63 -2.17 -2.18 10.06
CA PRO A 63 -1.79 -3.19 9.09
C PRO A 63 -3.08 -3.79 8.52
N GLY A 64 -3.45 -3.39 7.31
CA GLY A 64 -4.72 -3.78 6.70
C GLY A 64 -5.13 -2.99 5.45
N ALA A 65 -4.59 -1.78 5.23
CA ALA A 65 -4.88 -1.01 4.02
C ALA A 65 -3.58 -0.56 3.33
N VAL A 66 -2.90 -1.50 2.68
CA VAL A 66 -1.94 -1.14 1.63
C VAL A 66 -2.77 -0.76 0.40
N GLN A 67 -3.17 0.52 0.31
CA GLN A 67 -3.59 1.10 -0.97
C GLN A 67 -2.35 1.56 -1.72
N THR A 68 -1.59 0.62 -2.26
CA THR A 68 -0.63 0.94 -3.32
C THR A 68 -1.42 1.30 -4.57
N VAL A 69 -1.21 2.52 -5.05
CA VAL A 69 -1.61 2.96 -6.39
C VAL A 69 -1.06 1.92 -7.37
N GLY A 70 -1.98 1.17 -7.99
CA GLY A 70 -1.72 -0.20 -8.43
C GLY A 70 -0.79 -0.32 -9.63
N ILE A 71 0.48 -0.62 -9.37
CA ILE A 71 1.21 -1.53 -10.26
C ILE A 71 0.54 -2.88 -10.04
N ARG A 72 -0.33 -3.28 -10.97
CA ARG A 72 -0.88 -4.64 -10.92
C ARG A 72 0.28 -5.62 -11.13
N PRO A 73 0.37 -6.68 -10.32
CA PRO A 73 1.36 -7.72 -10.55
C PRO A 73 1.20 -8.29 -11.96
N SER A 74 2.31 -8.67 -12.59
CA SER A 74 2.29 -9.28 -13.93
C SER A 74 1.54 -10.62 -13.88
N ARG A 75 0.56 -10.80 -14.78
CA ARG A 75 -0.23 -12.03 -14.89
C ARG A 75 0.66 -13.25 -15.11
N LEU A 76 1.57 -13.17 -16.09
CA LEU A 76 2.55 -14.22 -16.40
C LEU A 76 3.37 -14.59 -15.15
N ARG A 77 3.86 -13.57 -14.43
CA ARG A 77 4.65 -13.82 -13.22
C ARG A 77 3.83 -14.48 -12.12
N THR A 78 2.57 -14.08 -11.96
CA THR A 78 1.64 -14.70 -11.01
C THR A 78 1.39 -16.16 -11.36
N GLU A 79 1.17 -16.49 -12.64
CA GLU A 79 0.99 -17.87 -13.13
C GLU A 79 2.23 -18.75 -12.89
N GLU A 80 3.43 -18.24 -13.19
CA GLU A 80 4.70 -18.93 -12.95
C GLU A 80 4.86 -19.29 -11.46
N VAL A 81 4.62 -18.33 -10.57
CA VAL A 81 4.78 -18.51 -9.12
C VAL A 81 3.74 -19.50 -8.58
N LEU A 82 2.47 -19.40 -9.01
CA LEU A 82 1.44 -20.36 -8.61
C LEU A 82 1.73 -21.78 -9.12
N SER A 83 2.20 -21.90 -10.35
CA SER A 83 2.59 -23.20 -10.93
C SER A 83 3.75 -23.82 -10.18
N ARG A 84 4.75 -23.01 -9.80
CA ARG A 84 5.89 -23.47 -8.98
C ARG A 84 5.43 -23.89 -7.58
N LEU A 85 4.50 -23.16 -6.96
CA LEU A 85 3.93 -23.50 -5.65
C LEU A 85 3.24 -24.86 -5.69
N ARG A 86 2.35 -25.08 -6.68
CA ARG A 86 1.68 -26.36 -6.92
C ARG A 86 2.68 -27.49 -7.17
N GLY A 87 3.75 -27.21 -7.93
CA GLY A 87 4.84 -28.16 -8.15
C GLY A 87 5.57 -28.55 -6.85
N CYS A 88 5.82 -27.61 -5.95
CA CYS A 88 6.37 -27.90 -4.62
C CYS A 88 5.41 -28.75 -3.78
N GLN A 89 4.11 -28.42 -3.76
CA GLN A 89 3.09 -29.18 -3.03
C GLN A 89 3.01 -30.64 -3.52
N ALA A 90 3.00 -30.86 -4.83
CA ALA A 90 2.99 -32.20 -5.40
C ALA A 90 4.24 -33.02 -5.03
N ARG A 91 5.42 -32.39 -5.05
CA ARG A 91 6.66 -33.04 -4.62
C ARG A 91 6.67 -33.37 -3.13
N LEU A 92 6.17 -32.49 -2.27
CA LEU A 92 6.05 -32.78 -0.82
C LEU A 92 5.00 -33.84 -0.53
N ALA A 93 3.93 -33.93 -1.32
CA ALA A 93 2.98 -35.02 -1.20
C ALA A 93 3.63 -36.39 -1.49
N ALA A 94 4.61 -36.43 -2.40
CA ALA A 94 5.38 -37.64 -2.70
C ALA A 94 6.55 -37.88 -1.71
N ALA A 95 7.17 -36.81 -1.21
CA ALA A 95 8.32 -36.85 -0.29
C ALA A 95 8.22 -35.74 0.76
N PRO A 96 7.49 -35.96 1.87
CA PRO A 96 7.15 -34.91 2.85
C PRO A 96 8.36 -34.30 3.57
N THR A 97 9.45 -35.05 3.68
CA THR A 97 10.67 -34.69 4.42
C THR A 97 11.80 -34.23 3.51
N ASP A 98 11.58 -34.02 2.21
CA ASP A 98 12.61 -33.47 1.32
C ASP A 98 12.93 -32.01 1.70
N PRO A 99 14.12 -31.74 2.28
CA PRO A 99 14.46 -30.40 2.76
C PRO A 99 14.60 -29.40 1.62
N GLY A 100 14.98 -29.86 0.42
CA GLY A 100 15.10 -29.01 -0.76
C GLY A 100 13.74 -28.47 -1.21
N THR A 101 12.73 -29.35 -1.28
CA THR A 101 11.37 -28.93 -1.64
C THR A 101 10.70 -28.09 -0.54
N LEU A 102 10.95 -28.37 0.75
CA LEU A 102 10.44 -27.52 1.84
C LEU A 102 10.94 -26.08 1.71
N ARG A 103 12.25 -25.88 1.54
CA ARG A 103 12.82 -24.54 1.35
C ARG A 103 12.29 -23.86 0.09
N ALA A 104 12.19 -24.59 -1.00
CA ALA A 104 11.63 -24.06 -2.23
C ALA A 104 10.14 -23.69 -2.10
N MET A 105 9.37 -24.39 -1.26
CA MET A 105 7.99 -24.05 -0.96
C MET A 105 7.91 -22.74 -0.18
N ASP A 106 8.76 -22.56 0.84
CA ASP A 106 8.81 -21.33 1.65
C ASP A 106 9.20 -20.11 0.81
N ASP A 107 10.23 -20.23 -0.04
CA ASP A 107 10.67 -19.13 -0.93
C ASP A 107 9.56 -18.70 -1.91
N VAL A 108 8.84 -19.67 -2.47
CA VAL A 108 7.74 -19.42 -3.42
C VAL A 108 6.52 -18.83 -2.70
N ALA A 109 6.20 -19.33 -1.51
CA ALA A 109 5.15 -18.79 -0.67
C ALA A 109 5.43 -17.33 -0.29
N TYR A 110 6.66 -17.03 0.13
CA TYR A 110 7.10 -15.66 0.43
C TYR A 110 6.99 -14.75 -0.81
N THR A 111 7.47 -15.23 -1.96
CA THR A 111 7.38 -14.49 -3.23
C THR A 111 5.92 -14.16 -3.57
N LEU A 112 5.01 -15.13 -3.42
CA LEU A 112 3.59 -14.92 -3.69
C LEU A 112 2.95 -13.92 -2.72
N CYS A 113 3.30 -14.00 -1.43
CA CYS A 113 2.88 -13.04 -0.41
C CYS A 113 3.31 -11.60 -0.76
N VAL A 114 4.56 -11.41 -1.16
CA VAL A 114 5.08 -10.10 -1.58
C VAL A 114 4.37 -9.60 -2.84
N LEU A 115 4.22 -10.47 -3.86
CA LEU A 115 3.61 -10.11 -5.14
C LEU A 115 2.14 -9.68 -4.97
N MET A 116 1.42 -10.32 -4.05
CA MET A 116 0.01 -10.05 -3.78
C MET A 116 -0.22 -9.04 -2.66
N GLY A 117 0.84 -8.59 -1.97
CA GLY A 117 0.73 -7.71 -0.80
C GLY A 117 -0.05 -8.34 0.36
N ARG A 118 0.08 -9.65 0.57
CA ARG A 118 -0.65 -10.40 1.60
C ARG A 118 0.30 -10.95 2.67
N PRO A 119 -0.10 -10.98 3.95
CA PRO A 119 0.73 -11.47 5.04
C PRO A 119 0.76 -13.00 5.16
N SER A 120 -0.16 -13.72 4.51
CA SER A 120 -0.23 -15.18 4.58
C SER A 120 -0.33 -15.81 3.21
N THR A 121 0.27 -17.00 3.08
CA THR A 121 0.30 -17.77 1.83
C THR A 121 -1.12 -18.08 1.34
N HIS A 122 -2.02 -18.44 2.25
CA HIS A 122 -3.42 -18.71 1.91
C HIS A 122 -4.11 -17.49 1.30
N GLN A 123 -3.96 -16.31 1.93
CA GLN A 123 -4.52 -15.07 1.37
C GLN A 123 -3.86 -14.67 0.05
N ALA A 124 -2.57 -14.94 -0.10
CA ALA A 124 -1.84 -14.68 -1.32
C ALA A 124 -2.31 -15.57 -2.48
N VAL A 125 -2.58 -16.86 -2.23
CA VAL A 125 -3.13 -17.78 -3.24
C VAL A 125 -4.50 -17.31 -3.72
N LEU A 126 -5.42 -17.01 -2.81
CA LEU A 126 -6.76 -16.52 -3.19
C LEU A 126 -6.68 -15.23 -4.01
N ALA A 127 -5.89 -14.25 -3.55
CA ALA A 127 -5.71 -12.99 -4.27
C ALA A 127 -5.08 -13.18 -5.66
N ALA A 128 -4.17 -14.16 -5.81
CA ALA A 128 -3.56 -14.50 -7.08
C ALA A 128 -4.57 -15.17 -8.03
N GLU A 129 -5.39 -16.10 -7.54
CA GLU A 129 -6.44 -16.74 -8.34
C GLU A 129 -7.50 -15.74 -8.80
N GLU A 130 -7.92 -14.83 -7.92
CA GLU A 130 -8.80 -13.70 -8.27
C GLU A 130 -8.15 -12.80 -9.33
N HIS A 131 -6.86 -12.48 -9.17
CA HIS A 131 -6.11 -11.68 -10.13
C HIS A 131 -6.06 -12.33 -11.53
N LEU A 132 -5.90 -13.65 -11.60
CA LEU A 132 -5.89 -14.40 -12.86
C LEU A 132 -7.30 -14.54 -13.48
N SER A 133 -8.34 -14.57 -12.65
CA SER A 133 -9.74 -14.75 -13.08
C SER A 133 -10.41 -13.44 -13.49
N ALA A 134 -9.94 -12.30 -12.99
CA ALA A 134 -10.52 -10.98 -13.25
C ALA A 134 -10.24 -10.41 -14.67
N ALA A 135 -9.71 -11.21 -15.60
CA ALA A 135 -9.41 -10.79 -16.96
C ALA A 135 -9.87 -11.82 -18.01
N PRO A 136 -10.96 -11.56 -18.74
CA PRO A 136 -11.03 -11.90 -20.15
C PRO A 136 -10.25 -10.84 -20.96
N GLU A 137 -9.44 -11.27 -21.93
CA GLU A 137 -9.07 -10.40 -23.06
C GLU A 137 -10.31 -10.10 -23.91
#